data_AF-A0AAJ3RQR5-F1
#
_entry.id   AF-A0AAJ3RQR5-F1
#
_cell.length_a   1.000
_cell.length_b   1.000
_cell.length_c   1.000
_cell.angle_alpha   90.00
_cell.angle_beta   90.00
_cell.angle_gamma   90.00
#
_symmetry.space_group_name_H-M   'P 1'
#
loop_
_entity.id
_entity.type
_entity.pdbx_description
1 polymer ?
#
loop_
_entity_poly.entity_id
_entity_poly.type
_entity_poly.pdbx_seq_one_letter_code
_entity_poly.pdbx_strand_id
1 'polypeptide(L)'
;MEIYFQGVVLAVCTFLIIGLLHPAVIKWEYYLGTKAWWLWLVGGIVCCVWALFVADIFWSALLGVTGASLLWGIGELFEQVKRVEKGWFPMNPKRKDTYKRKE
;
A
#
# COMPACT_ATOMS: atom_id res chain seq x y z
N MET A 1 -19.10 -2.26 34.21
CA MET A 1 -18.76 -3.02 32.99
C MET A 1 -17.80 -2.13 32.20
N GLU A 2 -16.54 -2.50 32.10
CA GLU A 2 -15.57 -1.71 31.32
C GLU A 2 -15.72 -2.02 29.84
N ILE A 3 -15.83 -0.98 29.02
CA ILE A 3 -15.98 -1.09 27.57
C ILE A 3 -14.63 -0.86 26.92
N TYR A 4 -14.13 -1.85 26.18
CA TYR A 4 -12.81 -1.80 25.54
C TYR A 4 -12.91 -1.30 24.09
N PHE A 5 -12.81 0.02 23.89
CA PHE A 5 -12.92 0.66 22.57
C PHE A 5 -11.69 0.47 21.66
N GLN A 6 -10.53 0.16 22.23
CA GLN A 6 -9.26 0.12 21.49
C GLN A 6 -9.30 -0.84 20.29
N GLY A 7 -9.94 -2.00 20.43
CA GLY A 7 -10.07 -2.97 19.33
C GLY A 7 -10.90 -2.43 18.17
N VAL A 8 -12.02 -1.74 18.46
CA VAL A 8 -12.88 -1.14 17.43
C VAL A 8 -12.15 -0.01 16.72
N VAL A 9 -11.48 0.86 17.49
CA VAL A 9 -10.68 1.96 16.93
C VAL A 9 -9.54 1.42 16.06
N LEU A 10 -8.85 0.37 16.51
CA LEU A 10 -7.77 -0.27 15.75
C LEU A 10 -8.28 -0.82 14.41
N ALA A 11 -9.45 -1.44 14.40
CA ALA A 11 -10.06 -1.96 13.17
C ALA A 11 -10.40 -0.84 12.18
N VAL A 12 -10.98 0.27 12.66
CA VAL A 12 -11.27 1.45 11.84
C VAL A 12 -9.99 2.05 11.26
N CYS A 13 -8.96 2.25 12.09
CA CYS A 13 -7.67 2.77 11.64
C CYS A 13 -7.01 1.84 10.61
N THR A 14 -7.06 0.53 10.83
CA THR A 14 -6.53 -0.49 9.89
C THR A 14 -7.23 -0.41 8.54
N PHE A 15 -8.56 -0.33 8.54
CA PHE A 15 -9.34 -0.20 7.31
C PHE A 15 -8.99 1.09 6.55
N LEU A 16 -8.81 2.20 7.27
CA LEU A 16 -8.40 3.47 6.67
C LEU A 16 -6.98 3.40 6.07
N ILE A 17 -6.02 2.76 6.75
CA ILE A 17 -4.65 2.58 6.24
C ILE A 17 -4.68 1.82 4.91
N ILE A 18 -5.35 0.67 4.88
CA ILE A 18 -5.47 -0.15 3.67
C ILE A 18 -6.22 0.62 2.58
N GLY A 19 -7.34 1.26 2.93
CA GLY A 19 -8.17 2.02 2.01
C GLY A 19 -7.48 3.23 1.40
N LEU A 20 -6.57 3.90 2.11
CA LEU A 20 -5.78 5.02 1.60
C LEU A 20 -4.58 4.55 0.75
N LEU A 21 -3.98 3.41 1.09
CA LEU A 21 -2.84 2.87 0.36
C LEU A 21 -3.22 2.38 -1.04
N HIS A 22 -4.43 1.85 -1.25
CA HIS A 22 -4.88 1.43 -2.58
C HIS A 22 -4.88 2.57 -3.62
N PRO A 23 -5.55 3.72 -3.39
CA PRO A 23 -5.44 4.89 -4.25
C PRO A 23 -4.01 5.43 -4.37
N ALA A 24 -3.21 5.32 -3.31
CA ALA A 24 -1.80 5.73 -3.35
C ALA A 24 -1.01 4.88 -4.34
N VAL A 25 -1.19 3.56 -4.37
CA VAL A 25 -0.55 2.66 -5.35
C VAL A 25 -0.98 3.02 -6.78
N ILE A 26 -2.26 3.32 -7.00
CA ILE A 26 -2.76 3.71 -8.33
C ILE A 26 -2.09 5.01 -8.80
N LYS A 27 -2.03 6.02 -7.94
CA LYS A 27 -1.35 7.29 -8.26
C LYS A 27 0.15 7.09 -8.47
N TRP A 28 0.77 6.24 -7.64
CA TRP A 28 2.18 5.90 -7.76
C TRP A 28 2.47 5.27 -9.12
N GLU A 29 1.70 4.26 -9.52
CA GLU A 29 1.78 3.67 -10.85
C GLU A 29 1.60 4.74 -11.93
N TYR A 30 0.56 5.57 -11.81
CA TYR A 30 0.24 6.56 -12.84
C TYR A 30 1.39 7.55 -13.08
N TYR A 31 2.03 8.07 -12.03
CA TYR A 31 3.08 9.09 -12.16
C TYR A 31 4.50 8.52 -12.25
N LEU A 32 4.85 7.55 -11.40
CA LEU A 32 6.20 7.01 -11.27
C LEU A 32 6.38 5.65 -11.95
N GLY A 33 5.29 4.92 -12.18
CA GLY A 33 5.31 3.55 -12.66
C GLY A 33 5.86 2.57 -11.63
N THR A 34 6.51 1.52 -12.11
CA THR A 34 7.06 0.44 -11.28
C THR A 34 8.51 0.65 -10.87
N LYS A 35 9.21 1.68 -11.38
CA LYS A 35 10.66 1.86 -11.18
C LYS A 35 11.04 2.04 -9.70
N ALA A 36 10.20 2.70 -8.93
CA ALA A 36 10.45 3.04 -7.54
C ALA A 36 9.77 2.08 -6.53
N TRP A 37 9.53 0.83 -6.93
CA TRP A 37 8.90 -0.19 -6.06
C TRP A 37 9.68 -0.44 -4.76
N TRP A 38 11.01 -0.30 -4.79
CA TRP A 38 11.88 -0.50 -3.63
C TRP A 38 11.62 0.46 -2.48
N LEU A 39 11.04 1.65 -2.74
CA LEU A 39 10.62 2.58 -1.68
C LEU A 39 9.51 2.00 -0.80
N TRP A 40 8.59 1.24 -1.40
CA TRP A 40 7.55 0.51 -0.67
C TRP A 40 8.14 -0.62 0.17
N LEU A 41 9.16 -1.31 -0.36
CA LEU A 41 9.89 -2.35 0.36
C LEU A 41 10.62 -1.79 1.60
N VAL A 42 11.42 -0.73 1.39
CA VAL A 42 12.17 -0.08 2.47
C VAL A 42 11.22 0.48 3.51
N GLY A 43 10.19 1.22 3.09
CA GLY A 43 9.17 1.77 4.01
C GLY A 43 8.47 0.67 4.81
N GLY A 44 8.08 -0.42 4.15
CA GLY A 44 7.44 -1.56 4.81
C GLY A 44 8.33 -2.22 5.86
N ILE A 45 9.59 -2.51 5.52
CA ILE A 45 10.56 -3.09 6.46
C ILE A 45 10.82 -2.16 7.63
N VAL A 46 11.04 -0.87 7.38
CA VAL A 46 11.27 0.12 8.44
C VAL A 46 10.08 0.18 9.40
N CYS A 47 8.85 0.23 8.89
CA CYS A 47 7.65 0.19 9.73
C CYS A 47 7.55 -1.09 10.57
N CYS A 48 7.80 -2.27 9.97
CA CYS A 48 7.75 -3.53 10.69
C CYS A 48 8.84 -3.63 11.76
N VAL A 49 10.07 -3.22 11.45
CA VAL A 49 11.18 -3.19 12.43
C VAL A 49 10.85 -2.23 13.56
N TRP A 50 10.35 -1.03 13.24
CA TRP A 50 9.97 -0.05 14.25
C TRP A 50 8.85 -0.55 15.17
N ALA A 51 7.90 -1.32 14.64
CA ALA A 51 6.82 -1.91 15.42
C ALA A 51 7.33 -2.82 16.56
N LEU A 52 8.47 -3.48 16.38
CA LEU A 52 9.09 -4.34 17.40
C LEU A 52 9.61 -3.56 18.62
N PHE A 53 9.84 -2.26 18.47
CA PHE A 53 10.35 -1.39 19.54
C PHE A 53 9.24 -0.57 20.23
N VAL A 54 7.97 -0.77 19.85
CA VAL A 54 6.83 -0.07 20.45
C VAL A 54 6.15 -0.97 21.47
N ALA A 55 6.19 -0.58 22.75
CA ALA A 55 5.64 -1.36 23.86
C ALA A 55 4.10 -1.42 23.88
N ASP A 56 3.44 -0.35 23.41
CA ASP A 56 1.98 -0.30 23.35
C ASP A 56 1.46 -1.11 22.16
N ILE A 57 0.63 -2.11 22.43
CA ILE A 57 0.12 -3.05 21.43
C ILE A 57 -0.71 -2.37 20.35
N PHE A 58 -1.45 -1.30 20.69
CA PHE A 58 -2.30 -0.59 19.74
C PHE A 58 -1.42 0.14 18.71
N TRP A 59 -0.40 0.87 19.17
CA TRP A 59 0.52 1.58 18.27
C TRP A 59 1.45 0.61 17.51
N SER A 60 1.92 -0.45 18.17
CA SER A 60 2.71 -1.50 17.52
C SER A 60 1.92 -2.18 16.40
N ALA A 61 0.65 -2.51 16.65
CA ALA A 61 -0.23 -3.11 15.64
C ALA A 61 -0.47 -2.16 14.46
N LEU A 62 -0.69 -0.86 14.68
CA LEU A 62 -0.87 0.10 13.59
C LEU A 62 0.38 0.21 12.71
N LEU A 63 1.57 0.22 13.31
CA LEU A 63 2.83 0.23 12.55
C LEU A 63 3.03 -1.07 11.78
N GLY A 64 2.74 -2.21 12.40
CA GLY A 64 2.80 -3.52 11.74
C GLY A 64 1.85 -3.63 10.56
N VAL A 65 0.60 -3.19 10.72
CA VAL A 65 -0.41 -3.13 9.65
C VAL A 65 0.03 -2.18 8.54
N THR A 66 0.57 -1.01 8.88
CA THR A 66 1.08 -0.05 7.90
C THR A 66 2.24 -0.65 7.11
N GLY A 67 3.20 -1.29 7.80
CA GLY A 67 4.33 -1.95 7.18
C GLY A 67 3.90 -3.09 6.25
N ALA A 68 3.03 -3.97 6.72
CA ALA A 68 2.48 -5.06 5.91
C ALA A 68 1.71 -4.54 4.69
N SER A 69 0.94 -3.47 4.84
CA SER A 69 0.18 -2.86 3.75
C SER A 69 1.08 -2.20 2.70
N LEU A 70 2.21 -1.60 3.12
CA LEU A 70 3.24 -1.08 2.20
C LEU A 70 3.91 -2.21 1.42
N LEU A 71 4.25 -3.32 2.08
CA LEU A 71 4.81 -4.50 1.41
C LEU A 71 3.82 -5.12 0.43
N TRP A 72 2.55 -5.24 0.81
CA TRP A 72 1.47 -5.68 -0.08
C TRP A 72 1.30 -4.75 -1.28
N GLY A 73 1.44 -3.43 -1.06
CA GLY A 73 1.40 -2.40 -2.09
C GLY A 73 2.37 -2.63 -3.25
N ILE A 74 3.46 -3.36 -3.05
CA ILE A 74 4.38 -3.77 -4.12
C ILE A 74 3.66 -4.69 -5.11
N GLY A 75 2.97 -5.73 -4.62
CA GLY A 75 2.22 -6.66 -5.46
C GLY A 75 1.09 -5.93 -6.19
N GLU A 76 0.35 -5.11 -5.45
CA GLU A 76 -0.73 -4.27 -5.99
C GLU A 76 -0.23 -3.32 -7.09
N LEU A 77 0.99 -2.78 -6.96
CA LEU A 77 1.60 -1.91 -7.98
C LEU A 77 1.78 -2.65 -9.31
N PHE A 78 2.30 -3.88 -9.27
CA PHE A 78 2.49 -4.68 -10.49
C PHE A 78 1.16 -5.18 -11.06
N GLU A 79 0.18 -5.50 -10.20
CA GLU A 79 -1.17 -5.81 -10.66
C GLU A 79 -1.84 -4.60 -11.32
N GLN A 80 -1.63 -3.40 -10.78
CA GLN A 80 -2.19 -2.18 -11.32
C GLN A 80 -1.70 -1.92 -12.75
N VAL A 81 -0.43 -2.19 -13.05
CA VAL A 81 0.08 -2.14 -14.43
C VAL A 81 -0.71 -3.07 -15.34
N LYS A 82 -0.96 -4.32 -14.93
CA LYS A 82 -1.76 -5.28 -15.70
C LYS A 82 -3.20 -4.81 -15.88
N ARG A 83 -3.77 -4.12 -14.89
CA ARG A 83 -5.14 -3.55 -14.97
C ARG A 83 -5.20 -2.37 -15.95
N VAL A 84 -4.15 -1.54 -15.99
CA VAL A 84 -4.00 -0.49 -17.01
C VAL A 84 -3.83 -1.09 -18.41
N GLU A 85 -3.02 -2.14 -18.56
CA GLU A 85 -2.87 -2.87 -19.83
C GLU A 85 -4.18 -3.51 -20.32
N LYS A 86 -5.05 -3.95 -19.41
CA LYS A 86 -6.40 -4.43 -19.72
C LYS A 86 -7.40 -3.31 -20.04
N GLY A 87 -7.01 -2.05 -19.89
CA GLY A 87 -7.88 -0.88 -20.10
C GLY A 87 -8.87 -0.61 -18.95
N TRP A 88 -8.71 -1.24 -17.79
CA TRP A 88 -9.59 -1.01 -16.63
C TRP A 88 -9.32 0.33 -15.94
N PHE A 89 -8.11 0.86 -16.10
CA PHE A 89 -7.71 2.16 -15.57
C PHE A 89 -7.08 3.02 -16.67
N PRO A 90 -7.22 4.36 -16.59
CA PRO A 90 -6.66 5.26 -17.59
C PRO A 90 -5.13 5.16 -17.61
N MET A 91 -4.60 4.83 -18.78
CA MET A 91 -3.17 4.81 -19.03
C MET A 91 -2.61 6.22 -19.10
N ASN A 92 -1.48 6.47 -18.43
CA ASN A 92 -0.78 7.74 -18.56
C ASN A 92 -0.21 7.89 -19.99
N PRO A 93 -0.62 8.90 -20.77
CA PRO A 93 -0.16 9.09 -22.14
C PRO A 93 1.36 9.23 -22.28
N LYS A 94 2.04 9.74 -21.25
CA LYS A 94 3.50 9.93 -21.22
C LYS A 94 4.29 8.63 -21.01
N ARG A 95 3.60 7.52 -20.71
CA ARG A 95 4.22 6.23 -20.36
C ARG A 95 3.72 5.07 -21.22
N LYS A 96 3.05 5.35 -22.35
CA LYS A 96 2.45 4.33 -23.22
C LYS A 96 3.43 3.25 -23.69
N ASP A 97 4.69 3.63 -23.88
CA ASP A 97 5.81 2.78 -24.26
C ASP A 97 6.20 1.74 -23.20
N THR A 98 5.87 2.00 -21.92
CA THR A 98 6.22 1.11 -20.80
C THR A 98 5.23 -0.02 -20.58
N TYR A 99 4.08 0.01 -21.25
CA TYR A 99 3.04 -1.01 -21.14
C TYR A 99 3.13 -1.98 -22.32
N LYS A 100 2.99 -3.28 -22.06
CA LYS A 100 2.93 -4.26 -23.14
C LYS A 100 1.57 -4.12 -23.82
N ARG A 101 1.55 -3.61 -25.05
CA ARG A 101 0.36 -3.65 -25.89
C ARG A 101 0.06 -5.14 -26.14
N LYS A 102 -1.10 -5.64 -25.71
CA LYS A 102 -1.62 -6.88 -26.26
C LYS A 102 -1.97 -6.59 -27.71
N GLU A 103 -1.22 -7.22 -28.62
CA GLU A 103 -1.61 -7.35 -30.03
C GLU A 103 -2.97 -8.04 -30.15
#